data_AF-A0A419G8P0-F1
#
_entry.id   AF-A0A419G8P0-F1
#
_cell.length_a   1.000
_cell.length_b   1.000
_cell.length_c   1.000
_cell.angle_alpha   90.00
_cell.angle_beta   90.00
_cell.angle_gamma   90.00
#
_symmetry.space_group_name_H-M   'P 1'
#
loop_
_entity.id
_entity.type
_entity.pdbx_description
1 polymer ?
#
loop_
_entity_poly.entity_id
_entity_poly.type
_entity_poly.pdbx_seq_one_letter_code
_entity_poly.pdbx_strand_id
1 'polypeptide(L)'
;MFPIEVYVLGHTQDFFQAKKGWSLLKDQIFDYYLEPYTAKILNTGKPLTIVDCFAGKGKFDDGAEGSPLIIARHIKKTLASKKQNKQIFGIFIEKKYHQELTNNIAGFHNCSVWPGTFEDNLSKLLQLSFSNNLFIYIDPYGIKSLDFRRLSELKQKKFYTLEMLINFNSIGFLREACRLLKYEGIFQSFDNLDDYEIDASNNIENMKKIANGDYWIPIVKELRDRKIRMLDAEERFVKGYISQIESLFCYVVNIPIKQKTVNVPKYRLIFGTNNQDGLILMADNMNKKWKKILEDKRGGQLVLFEYDFPDLSLVNGFDLEEDIITNLKEQVGSMLLKDLIVKLIQKYGISFSETHYKNMIKKMPVRIDRKPEFTPTGKKATSMDYNNYKIQVSL
;
A
#
# COMPACT_ATOMS: atom_id res chain seq x y z
N MET A 1 0.78 -46.76 21.28
CA MET A 1 -0.49 -46.23 20.73
C MET A 1 -0.63 -44.83 21.32
N PHE A 2 -0.10 -43.83 20.61
CA PHE A 2 -0.16 -42.42 21.04
C PHE A 2 -1.44 -41.79 20.50
N PRO A 3 -2.12 -40.91 21.25
CA PRO A 3 -3.36 -40.32 20.79
C PRO A 3 -3.10 -39.36 19.65
N ILE A 4 -3.94 -39.47 18.62
CA ILE A 4 -4.03 -38.53 17.51
C ILE A 4 -4.67 -37.27 18.06
N GLU A 5 -3.90 -36.20 18.26
CA GLU A 5 -4.43 -34.87 18.49
C GLU A 5 -5.15 -34.40 17.23
N VAL A 6 -6.47 -34.26 17.35
CA VAL A 6 -7.33 -33.67 16.33
C VAL A 6 -7.02 -32.18 16.30
N TYR A 7 -6.35 -31.72 15.24
CA TYR A 7 -6.16 -30.30 14.97
C TYR A 7 -7.52 -29.61 14.88
N VAL A 8 -7.83 -28.80 15.88
CA VAL A 8 -9.00 -27.91 15.87
C VAL A 8 -8.75 -26.84 14.79
N LEU A 9 -9.62 -26.81 13.80
CA LEU A 9 -9.70 -25.77 12.78
C LEU A 9 -9.86 -24.40 13.46
N GLY A 10 -8.90 -23.49 13.24
CA GLY A 10 -9.01 -22.10 13.68
C GLY A 10 -10.29 -21.47 13.13
N HIS A 11 -11.19 -21.06 14.02
CA HIS A 11 -12.45 -20.42 13.67
C HIS A 11 -12.21 -18.91 13.43
N THR A 12 -12.87 -18.35 12.42
CA THR A 12 -12.99 -16.90 12.12
C THR A 12 -13.38 -15.98 13.31
N GLN A 13 -13.65 -16.54 14.49
CA GLN A 13 -13.92 -15.81 15.73
C GLN A 13 -12.64 -15.20 16.34
N ASP A 14 -11.46 -15.80 16.17
CA ASP A 14 -10.25 -15.31 16.85
C ASP A 14 -9.62 -14.06 16.19
N PHE A 15 -9.86 -13.83 14.90
CA PHE A 15 -9.31 -12.65 14.20
C PHE A 15 -9.88 -11.32 14.68
N PHE A 16 -11.13 -11.30 15.14
CA PHE A 16 -11.79 -10.08 15.59
C PHE A 16 -11.59 -9.82 17.09
N GLN A 17 -10.99 -10.75 17.85
CA GLN A 17 -10.85 -10.63 19.30
C GLN A 17 -9.99 -9.45 19.74
N ALA A 18 -8.84 -9.24 19.09
CA ALA A 18 -7.96 -8.11 19.39
C ALA A 18 -7.10 -7.71 18.19
N LYS A 19 -6.83 -6.41 18.04
CA LYS A 19 -5.97 -5.94 16.95
C LYS A 19 -4.51 -6.33 17.17
N LYS A 20 -3.95 -7.07 16.21
CA LYS A 20 -2.51 -7.37 16.16
C LYS A 20 -1.68 -6.13 15.82
N GLY A 21 -0.44 -6.10 16.30
CA GLY A 21 0.48 -4.95 16.12
C GLY A 21 0.74 -4.55 14.66
N TRP A 22 0.70 -5.50 13.72
CA TRP A 22 0.85 -5.20 12.29
C TRP A 22 -0.42 -4.56 11.70
N SER A 23 -1.61 -4.99 12.15
CA SER A 23 -2.89 -4.40 11.72
C SER A 23 -3.00 -2.97 12.21
N LEU A 24 -2.55 -2.70 13.44
CA LEU A 24 -2.45 -1.33 13.98
C LEU A 24 -1.52 -0.46 13.14
N LEU A 25 -0.33 -0.95 12.78
CA LEU A 25 0.62 -0.20 11.96
C LEU A 25 0.03 0.17 10.59
N LYS A 26 -0.58 -0.80 9.92
CA LYS A 26 -1.27 -0.61 8.64
C LYS A 26 -2.40 0.42 8.73
N ASP A 27 -3.27 0.28 9.73
CA ASP A 27 -4.41 1.18 9.92
C ASP A 27 -3.95 2.61 10.24
N GLN A 28 -2.91 2.77 11.06
CA GLN A 28 -2.32 4.07 11.36
C GLN A 28 -1.70 4.73 10.13
N ILE A 29 -1.04 3.95 9.29
CA ILE A 29 -0.48 4.40 8.02
C ILE A 29 -1.61 4.90 7.11
N PHE A 30 -2.68 4.11 6.96
CA PHE A 30 -3.81 4.45 6.11
C PHE A 30 -4.56 5.69 6.63
N ASP A 31 -4.83 5.76 7.94
CA ASP A 31 -5.43 6.93 8.62
C ASP A 31 -4.61 8.21 8.34
N TYR A 32 -3.29 8.14 8.49
CA TYR A 32 -2.40 9.28 8.29
C TYR A 32 -2.31 9.75 6.82
N TYR A 33 -2.51 8.84 5.88
CA TYR A 33 -2.53 9.16 4.45
C TYR A 33 -3.85 9.80 3.98
N LEU A 34 -4.98 9.34 4.53
CA LEU A 34 -6.31 9.82 4.13
C LEU A 34 -6.50 11.33 4.35
N GLU A 35 -5.93 11.89 5.41
CA GLU A 35 -6.04 13.32 5.71
C GLU A 35 -5.45 14.22 4.60
N PRO A 36 -4.15 14.13 4.26
CA PRO A 36 -3.62 14.95 3.17
C PRO A 36 -4.14 14.52 1.80
N TYR A 37 -4.49 13.25 1.59
CA TYR A 37 -5.07 12.78 0.33
C TYR A 37 -6.42 13.45 0.05
N THR A 38 -7.37 13.34 0.99
CA THR A 38 -8.72 13.94 0.84
C THR A 38 -8.65 15.46 0.67
N ALA A 39 -7.75 16.13 1.40
CA ALA A 39 -7.50 17.56 1.25
C ALA A 39 -7.00 17.93 -0.15
N LYS A 40 -6.10 17.13 -0.75
CA LYS A 40 -5.53 17.39 -2.07
C LYS A 40 -6.51 17.04 -3.19
N ILE A 41 -7.11 15.86 -3.13
CA ILE A 41 -7.93 15.32 -4.22
C ILE A 41 -9.24 16.09 -4.39
N LEU A 42 -9.84 16.60 -3.31
CA LEU A 42 -11.07 17.40 -3.39
C LEU A 42 -10.85 18.79 -3.99
N ASN A 43 -9.61 19.30 -4.05
CA ASN A 43 -9.30 20.55 -4.76
C ASN A 43 -9.44 20.41 -6.28
N THR A 44 -9.61 19.19 -6.81
CA THR A 44 -9.97 18.97 -8.22
C THR A 44 -11.41 19.42 -8.54
N GLY A 45 -12.23 19.68 -7.51
CA GLY A 45 -13.65 19.99 -7.66
C GLY A 45 -14.49 18.80 -8.13
N LYS A 46 -13.92 17.59 -8.14
CA LYS A 46 -14.59 16.35 -8.52
C LYS A 46 -15.01 15.56 -7.28
N PRO A 47 -16.10 14.77 -7.35
CA PRO A 47 -16.50 13.91 -6.24
C PRO A 47 -15.40 12.88 -5.93
N LEU A 48 -15.34 12.41 -4.69
CA LEU A 48 -14.44 11.34 -4.26
C LEU A 48 -15.25 10.16 -3.70
N THR A 49 -14.95 8.95 -4.15
CA THR A 49 -15.44 7.72 -3.51
C THR A 49 -14.26 6.91 -3.00
N ILE A 50 -14.31 6.56 -1.72
CA ILE A 50 -13.33 5.68 -1.08
C ILE A 50 -14.02 4.33 -0.85
N VAL A 51 -13.46 3.28 -1.41
CA VAL A 51 -13.99 1.92 -1.34
C VAL A 51 -13.09 1.08 -0.45
N ASP A 52 -13.67 0.48 0.59
CA ASP A 52 -13.03 -0.62 1.32
C ASP A 52 -13.58 -1.94 0.77
N CYS A 53 -12.73 -2.70 0.08
CA CYS A 53 -13.13 -3.95 -0.58
C CYS A 53 -13.32 -5.12 0.38
N PHE A 54 -12.79 -5.02 1.60
CA PHE A 54 -12.76 -6.09 2.60
C PHE A 54 -12.99 -5.53 3.99
N ALA A 55 -14.17 -4.92 4.17
CA ALA A 55 -14.44 -4.04 5.30
C ALA A 55 -14.52 -4.74 6.67
N GLY A 56 -14.87 -6.04 6.70
CA GLY A 56 -15.10 -6.76 7.96
C GLY A 56 -16.23 -6.14 8.77
N LYS A 57 -16.21 -6.36 10.10
CA LYS A 57 -17.21 -5.81 11.02
C LYS A 57 -17.12 -4.29 11.23
N GLY A 58 -16.02 -3.66 10.78
CA GLY A 58 -15.72 -2.25 11.05
C GLY A 58 -15.25 -1.94 12.47
N LYS A 59 -15.53 -2.79 13.46
CA LYS A 59 -15.05 -2.69 14.83
C LYS A 59 -14.60 -4.07 15.32
N PHE A 60 -13.46 -4.12 16.00
CA PHE A 60 -12.94 -5.33 16.64
C PHE A 60 -13.65 -5.53 18.00
N ASP A 61 -13.61 -6.76 18.52
CA ASP A 61 -14.27 -7.13 19.78
C ASP A 61 -13.63 -6.39 20.98
N ASP A 62 -12.33 -6.03 20.88
CA ASP A 62 -11.61 -5.14 21.82
C ASP A 62 -12.04 -3.66 21.75
N GLY A 63 -12.91 -3.31 20.80
CA GLY A 63 -13.42 -1.98 20.58
C GLY A 63 -12.61 -1.13 19.59
N ALA A 64 -11.49 -1.62 19.05
CA ALA A 64 -10.69 -0.87 18.10
C ALA A 64 -11.41 -0.68 16.75
N GLU A 65 -11.23 0.48 16.13
CA GLU A 65 -11.86 0.83 14.85
C GLU A 65 -11.13 0.19 13.66
N GLY A 66 -11.82 -0.58 12.82
CA GLY A 66 -11.29 -1.05 11.53
C GLY A 66 -11.26 0.04 10.44
N SER A 67 -10.75 -0.31 9.26
CA SER A 67 -10.64 0.59 8.10
C SER A 67 -11.95 1.28 7.70
N PRO A 68 -13.15 0.67 7.77
CA PRO A 68 -14.39 1.36 7.42
C PRO A 68 -14.68 2.56 8.33
N LEU A 69 -14.45 2.41 9.65
CA LEU A 69 -14.68 3.49 10.61
C LEU A 69 -13.62 4.59 10.49
N ILE A 70 -12.37 4.23 10.19
CA ILE A 70 -11.30 5.19 9.88
C ILE A 70 -11.70 6.06 8.67
N ILE A 71 -12.13 5.42 7.57
CA ILE A 71 -12.59 6.13 6.37
C ILE A 71 -13.80 7.01 6.70
N ALA A 72 -14.80 6.47 7.39
CA ALA A 72 -16.03 7.19 7.74
C ALA A 72 -15.76 8.44 8.61
N ARG A 73 -14.83 8.34 9.56
CA ARG A 73 -14.36 9.46 10.39
C ARG A 73 -13.69 10.56 9.55
N HIS A 74 -12.84 10.20 8.60
CA HIS A 74 -12.23 11.16 7.66
C HIS A 74 -13.27 11.84 6.77
N ILE A 75 -14.24 11.10 6.28
CA ILE A 75 -15.37 11.64 5.49
C ILE A 75 -16.15 12.66 6.33
N LYS A 76 -16.55 12.29 7.55
CA LYS A 76 -17.28 13.19 8.46
C LYS A 76 -16.48 14.45 8.79
N LYS A 77 -15.19 14.32 9.10
CA LYS A 77 -14.27 15.45 9.36
C LYS A 77 -14.19 16.38 8.15
N THR A 78 -14.08 15.80 6.95
CA THR A 78 -13.99 16.53 5.69
C THR A 78 -15.25 17.33 5.39
N LEU A 79 -16.42 16.74 5.60
CA LEU A 79 -17.73 17.38 5.39
C LEU A 79 -18.04 18.45 6.43
N ALA A 80 -17.52 18.33 7.66
CA ALA A 80 -17.68 19.36 8.69
C ALA A 80 -16.92 20.67 8.38
N SER A 81 -15.95 20.63 7.46
CA SER A 81 -15.20 21.84 7.07
C SER A 81 -16.05 22.76 6.18
N LYS A 82 -16.18 24.03 6.56
CA LYS A 82 -17.00 25.05 5.86
C LYS A 82 -16.47 25.47 4.47
N LYS A 83 -15.42 24.82 3.96
CA LYS A 83 -14.77 25.19 2.69
C LYS A 83 -15.35 24.32 1.56
N GLN A 84 -16.23 24.93 0.74
CA GLN A 84 -16.83 24.36 -0.47
C GLN A 84 -17.83 23.21 -0.26
N ASN A 85 -18.70 23.00 -1.26
CA ASN A 85 -19.61 21.85 -1.32
C ASN A 85 -18.81 20.60 -1.69
N LYS A 86 -18.24 19.93 -0.68
CA LYS A 86 -17.42 18.73 -0.86
C LYS A 86 -18.31 17.52 -1.05
N GLN A 87 -18.10 16.78 -2.14
CA GLN A 87 -18.78 15.52 -2.42
C GLN A 87 -17.81 14.37 -2.18
N ILE A 88 -17.96 13.70 -1.04
CA ILE A 88 -17.13 12.57 -0.63
C ILE A 88 -18.01 11.46 -0.06
N PHE A 89 -17.73 10.22 -0.46
CA PHE A 89 -18.53 9.05 -0.13
C PHE A 89 -17.65 7.85 0.28
N GLY A 90 -18.18 7.03 1.18
CA GLY A 90 -17.59 5.76 1.61
C GLY A 90 -18.44 4.58 1.14
N ILE A 91 -17.81 3.57 0.55
CA ILE A 91 -18.46 2.31 0.19
C ILE A 91 -17.68 1.19 0.84
N PHE A 92 -18.35 0.37 1.64
CA PHE A 92 -17.71 -0.71 2.39
C PHE A 92 -18.32 -2.04 1.97
N ILE A 93 -17.50 -2.90 1.37
CA ILE A 93 -17.93 -4.19 0.83
C ILE A 93 -17.64 -5.27 1.88
N GLU A 94 -18.68 -6.02 2.27
CA GLU A 94 -18.58 -7.10 3.25
C GLU A 94 -19.65 -8.16 2.96
N LYS A 95 -19.28 -9.45 3.04
CA LYS A 95 -20.21 -10.56 2.76
C LYS A 95 -20.86 -11.14 4.01
N LYS A 96 -20.08 -11.46 5.03
CA LYS A 96 -20.53 -12.19 6.22
C LYS A 96 -21.07 -11.24 7.30
N TYR A 97 -20.39 -10.13 7.52
CA TYR A 97 -20.67 -9.23 8.66
C TYR A 97 -21.34 -7.91 8.27
N HIS A 98 -22.00 -7.86 7.11
CA HIS A 98 -22.51 -6.59 6.56
C HIS A 98 -23.59 -5.94 7.44
N GLN A 99 -24.42 -6.72 8.14
CA GLN A 99 -25.40 -6.20 9.10
C GLN A 99 -24.73 -5.49 10.29
N GLU A 100 -23.73 -6.14 10.89
CA GLU A 100 -22.95 -5.58 12.01
C GLU A 100 -22.23 -4.31 11.58
N LEU A 101 -21.60 -4.33 10.41
CA LEU A 101 -20.95 -3.16 9.82
C LEU A 101 -21.95 -2.01 9.59
N THR A 102 -23.14 -2.30 9.07
CA THR A 102 -24.20 -1.30 8.84
C THR A 102 -24.58 -0.60 10.14
N ASN A 103 -24.73 -1.36 11.23
CA ASN A 103 -25.01 -0.80 12.56
C ASN A 103 -23.85 0.07 13.06
N ASN A 104 -22.61 -0.39 12.90
CA ASN A 104 -21.41 0.34 13.33
C ASN A 104 -21.22 1.67 12.58
N ILE A 105 -21.68 1.78 11.33
CA ILE A 105 -21.54 3.00 10.53
C ILE A 105 -22.81 3.88 10.49
N ALA A 106 -23.87 3.55 11.23
CA ALA A 106 -25.18 4.20 11.10
C ALA A 106 -25.16 5.74 11.28
N GLY A 107 -24.19 6.26 12.04
CA GLY A 107 -24.00 7.71 12.24
C GLY A 107 -23.24 8.44 11.11
N PHE A 108 -22.92 7.76 10.01
CA PHE A 108 -22.13 8.30 8.90
C PHE A 108 -22.94 8.30 7.60
N HIS A 109 -23.73 9.36 7.36
CA HIS A 109 -24.69 9.44 6.25
C HIS A 109 -24.10 9.36 4.84
N ASN A 110 -22.81 9.67 4.67
CA ASN A 110 -22.10 9.58 3.39
C ASN A 110 -21.43 8.23 3.15
N CYS A 111 -21.68 7.25 4.03
CA CYS A 111 -21.13 5.91 3.95
C CYS A 111 -22.24 4.90 3.68
N SER A 112 -21.93 3.86 2.92
CA SER A 112 -22.86 2.77 2.62
C SER A 112 -22.16 1.42 2.69
N VAL A 113 -22.91 0.39 3.13
CA VAL A 113 -22.44 -1.00 3.13
C VAL A 113 -23.02 -1.72 1.93
N TRP A 114 -22.18 -2.38 1.16
CA TRP A 114 -22.57 -3.18 0.00
C TRP A 114 -22.35 -4.66 0.30
N PRO A 115 -23.42 -5.45 0.49
CA PRO A 115 -23.28 -6.88 0.76
C PRO A 115 -22.64 -7.63 -0.41
N GLY A 116 -21.79 -8.61 -0.11
CA GLY A 116 -21.17 -9.51 -1.10
C GLY A 116 -19.65 -9.35 -1.17
N THR A 117 -19.04 -9.93 -2.20
CA THR A 117 -17.60 -9.74 -2.45
C THR A 117 -17.34 -8.51 -3.31
N PHE A 118 -16.06 -8.16 -3.47
CA PHE A 118 -15.65 -7.14 -4.42
C PHE A 118 -16.10 -7.46 -5.85
N GLU A 119 -15.97 -8.72 -6.27
CA GLU A 119 -16.39 -9.20 -7.59
C GLU A 119 -17.90 -9.07 -7.80
N ASP A 120 -18.71 -9.42 -6.79
CA ASP A 120 -20.19 -9.28 -6.84
C ASP A 120 -20.62 -7.82 -7.06
N ASN A 121 -19.82 -6.88 -6.56
CA ASN A 121 -20.14 -5.45 -6.56
C ASN A 121 -19.37 -4.62 -7.61
N LEU A 122 -18.49 -5.25 -8.40
CA LEU A 122 -17.69 -4.56 -9.41
C LEU A 122 -18.57 -3.84 -10.45
N SER A 123 -19.64 -4.48 -10.90
CA SER A 123 -20.57 -3.89 -11.88
C SER A 123 -21.19 -2.59 -11.37
N LYS A 124 -21.55 -2.52 -10.08
CA LYS A 124 -22.04 -1.31 -9.41
C LYS A 124 -20.96 -0.24 -9.29
N LEU A 125 -19.72 -0.61 -8.97
CA LEU A 125 -18.59 0.32 -8.95
C LEU A 125 -18.34 0.93 -10.34
N LEU A 126 -18.46 0.13 -11.41
CA LEU A 126 -18.31 0.59 -12.79
C LEU A 126 -19.45 1.50 -13.27
N GLN A 127 -20.59 1.53 -12.57
CA GLN A 127 -21.69 2.48 -12.83
C GLN A 127 -21.41 3.87 -12.28
N LEU A 128 -20.43 4.04 -11.39
CA LEU A 128 -20.02 5.37 -10.92
C LEU A 128 -19.59 6.25 -12.10
N SER A 129 -19.81 7.57 -11.96
CA SER A 129 -19.44 8.53 -12.99
C SER A 129 -17.94 8.49 -13.28
N PHE A 130 -17.56 8.59 -14.55
CA PHE A 130 -16.16 8.74 -14.95
C PHE A 130 -15.54 10.02 -14.40
N SER A 131 -16.34 11.03 -14.03
CA SER A 131 -15.87 12.26 -13.42
C SER A 131 -15.50 12.12 -11.93
N ASN A 132 -15.66 10.93 -11.34
CA ASN A 132 -15.37 10.66 -9.94
C ASN A 132 -13.87 10.37 -9.74
N ASN A 133 -13.32 10.81 -8.61
CA ASN A 133 -12.07 10.26 -8.08
C ASN A 133 -12.39 8.95 -7.35
N LEU A 134 -11.62 7.90 -7.58
CA LEU A 134 -11.81 6.61 -6.93
C LEU A 134 -10.55 6.17 -6.18
N PHE A 135 -10.68 5.96 -4.88
CA PHE A 135 -9.66 5.33 -4.05
C PHE A 135 -10.14 3.94 -3.63
N ILE A 136 -9.34 2.90 -3.89
CA ILE A 136 -9.68 1.52 -3.52
C ILE A 136 -8.68 0.99 -2.51
N TYR A 137 -9.19 0.59 -1.35
CA TYR A 137 -8.44 -0.09 -0.30
C TYR A 137 -8.73 -1.59 -0.34
N ILE A 138 -7.67 -2.38 -0.44
CA ILE A 138 -7.73 -3.83 -0.64
C ILE A 138 -6.93 -4.50 0.48
N ASP A 139 -7.62 -5.06 1.45
CA ASP A 139 -7.04 -5.76 2.60
C ASP A 139 -7.72 -7.12 2.79
N PRO A 140 -7.48 -8.09 1.88
CA PRO A 140 -8.15 -9.37 1.96
C PRO A 140 -7.75 -10.10 3.23
N TYR A 141 -8.75 -10.70 3.88
CA TYR A 141 -8.50 -11.64 4.96
C TYR A 141 -7.98 -12.96 4.38
N GLY A 142 -6.68 -13.22 4.55
CA GLY A 142 -6.00 -14.33 3.89
C GLY A 142 -5.92 -14.15 2.36
N ILE A 143 -5.83 -15.26 1.63
CA ILE A 143 -5.57 -15.28 0.17
C ILE A 143 -6.78 -15.84 -0.54
N LYS A 144 -7.92 -15.21 -0.21
CA LYS A 144 -9.24 -15.76 -0.52
C LYS A 144 -9.85 -15.13 -1.76
N SER A 145 -9.59 -13.85 -2.01
CA SER A 145 -10.35 -13.11 -3.03
C SER A 145 -9.60 -11.84 -3.45
N LEU A 146 -9.12 -11.84 -4.70
CA LEU A 146 -8.83 -10.65 -5.47
C LEU A 146 -8.50 -11.11 -6.89
N ASP A 147 -9.51 -11.26 -7.75
CA ASP A 147 -9.24 -11.55 -9.17
C ASP A 147 -8.63 -10.30 -9.82
N PHE A 148 -7.32 -10.34 -10.07
CA PHE A 148 -6.55 -9.20 -10.59
C PHE A 148 -7.15 -8.67 -11.90
N ARG A 149 -7.76 -9.54 -12.73
CA ARG A 149 -8.38 -9.16 -14.00
C ARG A 149 -9.50 -8.14 -13.83
N ARG A 150 -10.17 -8.15 -12.67
CA ARG A 150 -11.23 -7.19 -12.33
C ARG A 150 -10.70 -5.77 -12.10
N LEU A 151 -9.46 -5.65 -11.62
CA LEU A 151 -8.80 -4.35 -11.46
C LEU A 151 -8.53 -3.69 -12.82
N SER A 152 -8.29 -4.49 -13.87
CA SER A 152 -8.15 -4.00 -15.24
C SER A 152 -9.44 -3.34 -15.76
N GLU A 153 -10.62 -3.82 -15.34
CA GLU A 153 -11.91 -3.22 -15.73
C GLU A 153 -12.06 -1.80 -15.14
N LEU A 154 -11.62 -1.60 -13.90
CA LEU A 154 -11.61 -0.28 -13.25
C LEU A 154 -10.67 0.70 -13.95
N LYS A 155 -9.51 0.23 -14.42
CA LYS A 155 -8.60 1.04 -15.24
C LYS A 155 -9.27 1.47 -16.55
N GLN A 156 -9.97 0.56 -17.22
CA GLN A 156 -10.63 0.83 -18.51
C GLN A 156 -11.77 1.85 -18.38
N LYS A 157 -12.41 1.94 -17.21
CA LYS A 157 -13.49 2.90 -16.92
C LYS A 157 -13.04 4.37 -16.99
N LYS A 158 -11.74 4.66 -16.84
CA LYS A 158 -11.15 6.01 -16.89
C LYS A 158 -11.85 7.00 -15.96
N PHE A 159 -11.89 6.66 -14.66
CA PHE A 159 -12.19 7.62 -13.61
C PHE A 159 -11.29 8.86 -13.69
N TYR A 160 -11.71 9.99 -13.10
CA TYR A 160 -10.93 11.23 -13.11
C TYR A 160 -9.57 11.00 -12.45
N THR A 161 -9.56 10.32 -11.30
CA THR A 161 -8.38 9.62 -10.78
C THR A 161 -8.75 8.21 -10.32
N LEU A 162 -7.75 7.34 -10.33
CA LEU A 162 -7.81 6.02 -9.74
C LEU A 162 -6.55 5.82 -8.90
N GLU A 163 -6.74 5.58 -7.61
CA GLU A 163 -5.71 5.22 -6.66
C GLU A 163 -6.05 3.90 -5.98
N MET A 164 -5.03 3.10 -5.66
CA MET A 164 -5.21 1.80 -5.05
C MET A 164 -4.16 1.57 -3.97
N LEU A 165 -4.58 1.05 -2.81
CA LEU A 165 -3.70 0.61 -1.74
C LEU A 165 -4.03 -0.84 -1.37
N ILE A 166 -3.08 -1.75 -1.55
CA ILE A 166 -3.19 -3.17 -1.22
C ILE A 166 -2.35 -3.47 0.01
N ASN A 167 -2.92 -4.16 1.00
CA ASN A 167 -2.16 -4.86 2.03
C ASN A 167 -2.03 -6.33 1.66
N PHE A 168 -0.85 -6.73 1.19
CA PHE A 168 -0.62 -8.04 0.62
C PHE A 168 0.22 -8.94 1.54
N ASN A 169 -0.30 -10.12 1.86
CA ASN A 169 0.41 -11.15 2.64
C ASN A 169 1.19 -12.09 1.70
N SER A 170 2.39 -11.68 1.29
CA SER A 170 3.25 -12.44 0.36
C SER A 170 3.70 -13.78 0.93
N ILE A 171 4.01 -13.85 2.23
CA ILE A 171 4.41 -15.11 2.89
C ILE A 171 3.23 -16.07 3.01
N GLY A 172 2.04 -15.57 3.34
CA GLY A 172 0.82 -16.36 3.27
C GLY A 172 0.64 -16.98 1.89
N PHE A 173 0.99 -16.24 0.83
CA PHE A 173 0.80 -16.70 -0.56
C PHE A 173 1.72 -17.86 -0.87
N LEU A 174 3.00 -17.70 -0.54
CA LEU A 174 3.97 -18.75 -0.76
C LEU A 174 3.68 -20.00 0.08
N ARG A 175 3.20 -19.84 1.32
CA ARG A 175 2.78 -21.00 2.14
C ARG A 175 1.61 -21.73 1.51
N GLU A 176 0.60 -21.00 1.05
CA GLU A 176 -0.56 -21.59 0.39
C GLU A 176 -0.19 -22.29 -0.92
N ALA A 177 0.70 -21.68 -1.70
CA ALA A 177 1.24 -22.27 -2.91
C ALA A 177 1.96 -23.60 -2.63
N CYS A 178 2.79 -23.66 -1.58
CA CYS A 178 3.43 -24.91 -1.15
C CYS A 178 2.40 -25.97 -0.75
N ARG A 179 1.37 -25.61 0.01
CA ARG A 179 0.28 -26.53 0.41
C ARG A 179 -0.42 -27.12 -0.81
N LEU A 180 -0.82 -26.27 -1.77
CA LEU A 180 -1.53 -26.70 -2.98
C LEU A 180 -0.67 -27.54 -3.92
N LEU A 181 0.64 -27.28 -3.96
CA LEU A 181 1.61 -28.08 -4.72
C LEU A 181 2.10 -29.33 -3.96
N LYS A 182 1.59 -29.58 -2.75
CA LYS A 182 1.98 -30.70 -1.86
C LYS A 182 3.48 -30.70 -1.52
N TYR A 183 4.05 -29.52 -1.32
CA TYR A 183 5.44 -29.34 -0.87
C TYR A 183 5.46 -29.10 0.64
N GLU A 184 5.31 -30.20 1.39
CA GLU A 184 5.27 -30.20 2.85
C GLU A 184 6.64 -29.90 3.47
N GLY A 185 6.64 -29.42 4.73
CA GLY A 185 7.88 -29.22 5.51
C GLY A 185 8.65 -27.93 5.27
N ILE A 186 8.28 -27.16 4.24
CA ILE A 186 9.00 -25.92 3.85
C ILE A 186 8.83 -24.79 4.87
N PHE A 187 7.62 -24.67 5.45
CA PHE A 187 7.26 -23.59 6.36
C PHE A 187 7.25 -23.99 7.84
N GLN A 188 7.69 -25.21 8.19
CA GLN A 188 7.66 -25.71 9.58
C GLN A 188 8.42 -24.82 10.57
N SER A 189 9.49 -24.15 10.13
CA SER A 189 10.24 -23.19 10.95
C SER A 189 9.58 -21.80 11.06
N PHE A 190 8.54 -21.54 10.27
CA PHE A 190 7.75 -20.30 10.24
C PHE A 190 6.36 -20.50 10.87
N ASP A 191 6.04 -21.69 11.39
CA ASP A 191 4.74 -21.99 12.00
C ASP A 191 4.47 -21.12 13.24
N ASN A 192 5.52 -20.59 13.89
CA ASN A 192 5.42 -19.61 14.97
C ASN A 192 5.14 -18.16 14.52
N LEU A 193 4.94 -17.89 13.21
CA LEU A 193 4.83 -16.53 12.63
C LEU A 193 3.40 -16.05 12.29
N ASP A 194 2.40 -16.58 12.99
CA ASP A 194 0.97 -16.20 13.08
C ASP A 194 -0.05 -16.81 12.09
N ASP A 195 -1.28 -16.93 12.64
CA ASP A 195 -2.63 -16.75 12.09
C ASP A 195 -2.76 -16.81 10.58
N TYR A 196 -2.69 -18.03 10.09
CA TYR A 196 -3.10 -18.32 8.74
C TYR A 196 -4.25 -19.29 8.80
N GLU A 197 -5.42 -18.78 8.44
CA GLU A 197 -6.51 -19.66 8.11
C GLU A 197 -6.19 -20.34 6.78
N ILE A 198 -5.88 -21.62 6.86
CA ILE A 198 -5.88 -22.50 5.70
C ILE A 198 -7.29 -22.49 5.13
N ASP A 199 -7.42 -22.04 3.89
CA ASP A 199 -8.68 -22.15 3.18
C ASP A 199 -8.70 -23.47 2.39
N ALA A 200 -9.42 -24.45 2.93
CA ALA A 200 -9.58 -25.75 2.28
C ALA A 200 -10.23 -25.65 0.89
N SER A 201 -10.96 -24.57 0.60
CA SER A 201 -11.64 -24.35 -0.70
C SER A 201 -10.75 -23.71 -1.76
N ASN A 202 -9.59 -23.20 -1.38
CA ASN A 202 -8.67 -22.54 -2.31
C ASN A 202 -7.97 -23.55 -3.24
N ASN A 203 -7.57 -23.10 -4.42
CA ASN A 203 -6.97 -23.95 -5.45
C ASN A 203 -5.97 -23.18 -6.33
N ILE A 204 -5.20 -23.93 -7.15
CA ILE A 204 -4.14 -23.37 -8.00
C ILE A 204 -4.70 -22.33 -8.99
N GLU A 205 -5.91 -22.55 -9.53
CA GLU A 205 -6.52 -21.63 -10.48
C GLU A 205 -6.88 -20.29 -9.81
N ASN A 206 -7.36 -20.31 -8.58
CA ASN A 206 -7.60 -19.10 -7.80
C ASN A 206 -6.28 -18.36 -7.50
N MET A 207 -5.22 -19.08 -7.13
CA MET A 207 -3.89 -18.49 -6.92
C MET A 207 -3.35 -17.82 -8.20
N LYS A 208 -3.61 -18.41 -9.38
CA LYS A 208 -3.27 -17.79 -10.67
C LYS A 208 -4.04 -16.50 -10.91
N LYS A 209 -5.33 -16.44 -10.55
CA LYS A 209 -6.13 -15.20 -10.66
C LYS A 209 -5.63 -14.11 -9.72
N ILE A 210 -5.25 -14.47 -8.50
CA ILE A 210 -4.72 -13.53 -7.50
C ILE A 210 -3.37 -12.97 -7.96
N ALA A 211 -2.44 -13.83 -8.39
CA ALA A 211 -1.14 -13.40 -8.86
C ALA A 211 -1.16 -12.83 -10.30
N ASN A 212 -2.27 -12.92 -11.02
CA ASN A 212 -2.37 -12.65 -12.46
C ASN A 212 -1.36 -13.44 -13.29
N GLY A 213 -1.19 -14.73 -12.99
CA GLY A 213 -0.25 -15.61 -13.69
C GLY A 213 0.24 -16.77 -12.84
N ASP A 214 1.14 -17.56 -13.42
CA ASP A 214 1.70 -18.77 -12.83
C ASP A 214 3.21 -18.70 -12.58
N TYR A 215 3.81 -17.50 -12.71
CA TYR A 215 5.24 -17.24 -12.50
C TYR A 215 5.73 -17.62 -11.09
N TRP A 216 4.83 -17.75 -10.11
CA TRP A 216 5.14 -18.17 -8.75
C TRP A 216 5.40 -19.69 -8.64
N ILE A 217 4.87 -20.50 -9.54
CA ILE A 217 5.06 -21.97 -9.54
C ILE A 217 6.54 -22.35 -9.62
N PRO A 218 7.33 -21.86 -10.61
CA PRO A 218 8.76 -22.19 -10.67
C PRO A 218 9.53 -21.67 -9.45
N ILE A 219 9.16 -20.52 -8.89
CA ILE A 219 9.78 -19.97 -7.67
C ILE A 219 9.59 -20.95 -6.50
N VAL A 220 8.36 -21.43 -6.28
CA VAL A 220 8.05 -22.38 -5.21
C VAL A 220 8.72 -23.74 -5.44
N LYS A 221 8.89 -24.16 -6.69
CA LYS A 221 9.66 -25.37 -7.03
C LYS A 221 11.15 -25.22 -6.68
N GLU A 222 11.77 -24.11 -7.07
CA GLU A 222 13.18 -23.84 -6.73
C GLU A 222 13.39 -23.75 -5.21
N LEU A 223 12.42 -23.17 -4.49
CA LEU A 223 12.40 -23.10 -3.04
C LEU A 223 12.35 -24.50 -2.41
N ARG A 224 11.48 -25.38 -2.92
CA ARG A 224 11.40 -26.79 -2.50
C ARG A 224 12.71 -27.55 -2.77
N ASP A 225 13.32 -27.30 -3.92
CA ASP A 225 14.60 -27.88 -4.32
C ASP A 225 15.80 -27.29 -3.55
N ARG A 226 15.56 -26.37 -2.60
CA ARG A 226 16.57 -25.65 -1.80
C ARG A 226 17.59 -24.87 -2.64
N LYS A 227 17.21 -24.47 -3.86
CA LYS A 227 18.04 -23.64 -4.76
C LYS A 227 18.04 -22.17 -4.36
N ILE A 228 16.97 -21.73 -3.70
CA ILE A 228 16.77 -20.38 -3.20
C ILE A 228 16.23 -20.42 -1.76
N ARG A 229 16.44 -19.36 -0.98
CA ARG A 229 15.89 -19.24 0.39
C ARG A 229 14.51 -18.58 0.35
N MET A 230 13.79 -18.60 1.48
CA MET A 230 12.47 -17.96 1.61
C MET A 230 12.49 -16.48 1.24
N LEU A 231 13.52 -15.75 1.68
CA LEU A 231 13.66 -14.33 1.37
C LEU A 231 13.78 -14.10 -0.14
N ASP A 232 14.65 -14.87 -0.80
CA ASP A 232 14.88 -14.76 -2.24
C ASP A 232 13.60 -15.13 -3.03
N ALA A 233 12.84 -16.13 -2.57
CA ALA A 233 11.55 -16.52 -3.15
C ALA A 233 10.48 -15.43 -3.00
N GLU A 234 10.40 -14.83 -1.81
CA GLU A 234 9.45 -13.75 -1.49
C GLU A 234 9.73 -12.48 -2.31
N GLU A 235 11.00 -12.09 -2.44
CA GLU A 235 11.42 -10.97 -3.27
C GLU A 235 11.11 -11.20 -4.75
N ARG A 236 11.43 -12.39 -5.29
CA ARG A 236 11.11 -12.75 -6.68
C ARG A 236 9.61 -12.76 -6.94
N PHE A 237 8.83 -13.34 -6.02
CA PHE A 237 7.38 -13.43 -6.17
C PHE A 237 6.75 -12.03 -6.23
N VAL A 238 7.13 -11.16 -5.30
CA VAL A 238 6.55 -9.82 -5.24
C VAL A 238 7.06 -8.94 -6.36
N LYS A 239 8.30 -9.08 -6.83
CA LYS A 239 8.74 -8.40 -8.05
C LYS A 239 7.81 -8.74 -9.22
N GLY A 240 7.50 -10.03 -9.41
CA GLY A 240 6.52 -10.46 -10.40
C GLY A 240 5.13 -9.85 -10.18
N TYR A 241 4.67 -9.79 -8.93
CA TYR A 241 3.37 -9.23 -8.57
C TYR A 241 3.27 -7.71 -8.80
N ILE A 242 4.33 -6.97 -8.45
CA ILE A 242 4.44 -5.53 -8.71
C ILE A 242 4.39 -5.26 -10.21
N SER A 243 5.08 -6.06 -11.04
CA SER A 243 5.01 -5.92 -12.49
C SER A 243 3.59 -6.11 -13.04
N GLN A 244 2.74 -6.90 -12.38
CA GLN A 244 1.31 -6.96 -12.73
C GLN A 244 0.63 -5.63 -12.40
N ILE A 245 0.87 -5.06 -11.20
CA ILE A 245 0.28 -3.78 -10.78
C ILE A 245 0.78 -2.61 -11.64
N GLU A 246 2.03 -2.63 -12.10
CA GLU A 246 2.59 -1.65 -13.04
C GLU A 246 1.87 -1.69 -14.41
N SER A 247 1.25 -2.82 -14.78
CA SER A 247 0.36 -2.86 -15.95
C SER A 247 -0.93 -2.05 -15.73
N LEU A 248 -1.30 -1.76 -14.48
CA LEU A 248 -2.47 -0.98 -14.11
C LEU A 248 -2.15 0.50 -13.88
N PHE A 249 -1.03 0.80 -13.23
CA PHE A 249 -0.68 2.14 -12.78
C PHE A 249 0.68 2.62 -13.34
N CYS A 250 0.78 3.91 -13.68
CA CYS A 250 2.04 4.50 -14.11
C CYS A 250 3.09 4.54 -12.99
N TYR A 251 2.65 4.62 -11.74
CA TYR A 251 3.52 4.69 -10.58
C TYR A 251 3.07 3.71 -9.51
N VAL A 252 4.02 2.91 -9.03
CA VAL A 252 3.79 1.93 -7.96
C VAL A 252 4.88 2.09 -6.91
N VAL A 253 4.50 2.05 -5.64
CA VAL A 253 5.43 1.96 -4.52
C VAL A 253 5.09 0.75 -3.66
N ASN A 254 6.11 -0.01 -3.31
CA ASN A 254 6.02 -1.20 -2.46
C ASN A 254 6.75 -0.96 -1.14
N ILE A 255 6.09 -1.25 -0.04
CA ILE A 255 6.58 -0.99 1.31
C ILE A 255 6.55 -2.32 2.08
N PRO A 256 7.70 -2.95 2.36
CA PRO A 256 7.77 -4.13 3.19
C PRO A 256 7.54 -3.77 4.66
N ILE A 257 6.60 -4.45 5.31
CA ILE A 257 6.40 -4.40 6.75
C ILE A 257 7.07 -5.64 7.34
N LYS A 258 8.23 -5.42 7.98
CA LYS A 258 9.10 -6.46 8.53
C LYS A 258 9.29 -6.24 10.03
N GLN A 259 9.13 -7.30 10.82
CA GLN A 259 9.53 -7.32 12.23
C GLN A 259 11.03 -7.60 12.33
N LYS A 260 11.74 -6.94 13.25
CA LYS A 260 13.19 -7.12 13.44
C LYS A 260 13.61 -8.56 13.73
N THR A 261 12.73 -9.30 14.41
CA THR A 261 12.95 -10.69 14.80
C THR A 261 12.84 -11.67 13.63
N VAL A 262 12.40 -11.21 12.45
CA VAL A 262 12.07 -12.07 11.31
C VAL A 262 12.73 -11.52 10.06
N ASN A 263 13.49 -12.36 9.34
CA ASN A 263 14.23 -11.90 8.17
C ASN A 263 13.37 -11.63 6.92
N VAL A 264 12.12 -12.11 6.90
CA VAL A 264 11.18 -11.92 5.79
C VAL A 264 10.07 -10.93 6.15
N PRO A 265 9.62 -10.07 5.21
CA PRO A 265 8.45 -9.23 5.42
C PRO A 265 7.21 -10.07 5.66
N LYS A 266 6.37 -9.65 6.61
CA LYS A 266 5.10 -10.32 6.87
C LYS A 266 3.99 -9.84 5.94
N TYR A 267 3.98 -8.54 5.69
CA TYR A 267 3.05 -7.87 4.79
C TYR A 267 3.79 -6.91 3.88
N ARG A 268 3.18 -6.61 2.73
CA ARG A 268 3.61 -5.55 1.83
C ARG A 268 2.45 -4.61 1.55
N LEU A 269 2.67 -3.33 1.84
CA LEU A 269 1.76 -2.28 1.39
C LEU A 269 2.17 -1.84 0.00
N ILE A 270 1.27 -2.03 -0.97
CA ILE A 270 1.50 -1.69 -2.36
C ILE A 270 0.52 -0.59 -2.74
N PHE A 271 1.05 0.57 -3.13
CA PHE A 271 0.25 1.71 -3.57
C PHE A 271 0.46 1.94 -5.06
N GLY A 272 -0.65 2.03 -5.81
CA GLY A 272 -0.67 2.33 -7.23
C GLY A 272 -1.41 3.64 -7.52
N THR A 273 -0.85 4.48 -8.38
CA THR A 273 -1.46 5.73 -8.83
C THR A 273 -0.99 6.11 -10.23
N ASN A 274 -1.81 6.87 -10.96
CA ASN A 274 -1.41 7.50 -12.23
C ASN A 274 -0.97 8.96 -12.04
N ASN A 275 -0.85 9.42 -10.79
CA ASN A 275 -0.52 10.80 -10.47
C ASN A 275 0.78 10.90 -9.67
N GLN A 276 1.76 11.64 -10.21
CA GLN A 276 3.04 11.92 -9.56
C GLN A 276 2.89 12.54 -8.16
N ASP A 277 1.93 13.47 -8.00
CA ASP A 277 1.64 14.08 -6.72
C ASP A 277 1.09 13.08 -5.70
N GLY A 278 0.29 12.12 -6.16
CA GLY A 278 -0.23 11.03 -5.33
C GLY A 278 0.89 10.13 -4.82
N LEU A 279 1.85 9.79 -5.71
CA LEU A 279 3.03 8.99 -5.37
C LEU A 279 3.90 9.71 -4.34
N ILE A 280 4.28 10.97 -4.61
CA ILE A 280 5.12 11.77 -3.70
C ILE A 280 4.43 11.91 -2.35
N LEU A 281 3.13 12.23 -2.34
CA LEU A 281 2.38 12.39 -1.10
C LEU A 281 2.38 11.09 -0.30
N MET A 282 2.12 9.95 -0.94
CA MET A 282 2.13 8.66 -0.26
C MET A 282 3.51 8.36 0.33
N ALA A 283 4.56 8.45 -0.48
CA ALA A 283 5.91 8.10 -0.05
C ALA A 283 6.42 9.01 1.10
N ASP A 284 6.20 10.32 1.00
CA ASP A 284 6.62 11.29 2.01
C ASP A 284 5.82 11.14 3.31
N ASN A 285 4.51 10.91 3.22
CA ASN A 285 3.63 10.66 4.37
C ASN A 285 4.06 9.39 5.10
N MET A 286 4.32 8.31 4.36
CA MET A 286 4.80 7.04 4.87
C MET A 286 6.16 7.19 5.55
N ASN A 287 7.14 7.84 4.91
CA ASN A 287 8.47 8.08 5.49
C ASN A 287 8.37 8.77 6.87
N LYS A 288 7.61 9.86 6.92
CA LYS A 288 7.41 10.65 8.15
C LYS A 288 6.71 9.85 9.24
N LYS A 289 5.64 9.14 8.89
CA LYS A 289 4.87 8.34 9.84
C LYS A 289 5.70 7.20 10.42
N TRP A 290 6.47 6.52 9.58
CA TRP A 290 7.37 5.46 10.02
C TRP A 290 8.41 6.03 10.99
N LYS A 291 9.13 7.11 10.63
CA LYS A 291 10.10 7.74 11.53
C LYS A 291 9.50 8.12 12.88
N LYS A 292 8.30 8.72 12.87
CA LYS A 292 7.57 9.02 14.11
C LYS A 292 7.28 7.76 14.95
N ILE A 293 6.83 6.67 14.31
CA ILE A 293 6.61 5.39 15.01
C ILE A 293 7.92 4.87 15.61
N LEU A 294 9.06 4.97 14.92
CA LEU A 294 10.35 4.59 15.52
C LEU A 294 10.75 5.47 16.70
N GLU A 295 10.54 6.78 16.60
CA GLU A 295 10.84 7.74 17.66
C GLU A 295 9.98 7.50 18.90
N ASP A 296 8.66 7.36 18.72
CA ASP A 296 7.71 7.09 19.80
C ASP A 296 8.06 5.79 20.53
N LYS A 297 8.52 4.76 19.81
CA LYS A 297 9.00 3.49 20.38
C LYS A 297 10.30 3.62 21.18
N ARG A 298 11.19 4.55 20.79
CA ARG A 298 12.45 4.82 21.51
C ARG A 298 12.23 5.68 22.76
N GLY A 299 11.08 6.35 22.87
CA GLY A 299 10.70 7.25 23.98
C GLY A 299 10.22 6.58 25.27
N GLY A 300 10.39 5.28 25.46
CA GLY A 300 10.27 4.62 26.78
C GLY A 300 9.03 3.74 27.03
N GLN A 301 8.20 3.44 26.02
CA GLN A 301 7.19 2.38 26.14
C GLN A 301 7.74 1.05 25.61
N LEU A 302 7.63 -0.02 26.40
CA LEU A 302 7.85 -1.39 25.94
C LEU A 302 6.87 -1.69 24.80
N VAL A 303 7.40 -1.96 23.62
CA VAL A 303 6.61 -2.28 22.44
C VAL A 303 6.64 -3.79 22.26
N LEU A 304 5.47 -4.42 22.15
CA LEU A 304 5.37 -5.86 21.94
C LEU A 304 6.03 -6.31 20.61
N PHE A 305 6.24 -5.39 19.65
CA PHE A 305 6.85 -5.67 18.35
C PHE A 305 7.76 -4.54 17.85
N GLU A 306 9.03 -4.85 17.58
CA GLU A 306 9.96 -3.99 16.86
C GLU A 306 9.88 -4.27 15.35
N TYR A 307 9.67 -3.23 14.55
CA TYR A 307 9.63 -3.33 13.09
C TYR A 307 10.84 -2.58 12.50
N ASP A 308 11.26 -2.97 11.30
CA ASP A 308 12.32 -2.30 10.54
C ASP A 308 11.75 -1.22 9.64
N PHE A 309 12.39 -0.05 9.66
CA PHE A 309 12.15 0.96 8.63
C PHE A 309 12.69 0.44 7.29
N PRO A 310 11.89 0.44 6.22
CA PRO A 310 12.29 -0.07 4.92
C PRO A 310 13.23 0.94 4.24
N ASP A 311 14.51 0.86 4.60
CA ASP A 311 15.59 1.68 4.03
C ASP A 311 16.39 0.87 3.01
N LEU A 312 16.13 1.14 1.73
CA LEU A 312 16.83 0.48 0.63
C LEU A 312 18.26 0.99 0.46
N SER A 313 18.63 2.15 1.01
CA SER A 313 20.01 2.65 0.92
C SER A 313 21.01 1.85 1.76
N LEU A 314 20.53 1.02 2.68
CA LEU A 314 21.36 0.10 3.46
C LEU A 314 21.66 -1.20 2.69
N VAL A 315 21.07 -1.37 1.50
CA VAL A 315 21.29 -2.54 0.63
C VAL A 315 22.40 -2.22 -0.36
N ASN A 316 23.31 -3.17 -0.59
CA ASN A 316 24.36 -3.03 -1.59
C ASN A 316 23.78 -2.73 -2.98
N GLY A 317 24.38 -1.77 -3.69
CA GLY A 317 23.96 -1.35 -5.03
C GLY A 317 22.98 -0.17 -5.07
N PHE A 318 22.72 0.46 -3.94
CA PHE A 318 21.97 1.72 -3.86
C PHE A 318 22.91 2.88 -3.47
N ASP A 319 23.05 3.86 -4.35
CA ASP A 319 23.79 5.10 -4.09
C ASP A 319 22.97 6.28 -4.61
N LEU A 320 22.43 7.08 -3.67
CA LEU A 320 21.50 8.15 -4.01
C LEU A 320 22.15 9.24 -4.86
N GLU A 321 23.42 9.55 -4.59
CA GLU A 321 24.12 10.59 -5.33
C GLU A 321 24.45 10.12 -6.74
N GLU A 322 24.98 8.90 -6.87
CA GLU A 322 25.25 8.29 -8.17
C GLU A 322 23.97 8.15 -9.01
N ASP A 323 22.87 7.73 -8.38
CA ASP A 323 21.59 7.57 -9.06
C ASP A 323 20.97 8.89 -9.50
N ILE A 324 21.11 9.96 -8.71
CA ILE A 324 20.69 11.30 -9.14
C ILE A 324 21.48 11.72 -10.39
N ILE A 325 22.81 11.57 -10.38
CA ILE A 325 23.65 11.95 -11.52
C ILE A 325 23.33 11.10 -12.74
N THR A 326 23.18 9.79 -12.57
CA THR A 326 22.87 8.86 -13.66
C THR A 326 21.54 9.23 -14.32
N ASN A 327 20.48 9.45 -13.54
CA ASN A 327 19.19 9.88 -14.05
C ASN A 327 19.25 11.22 -14.81
N LEU A 328 20.09 12.16 -14.36
CA LEU A 328 20.27 13.45 -15.01
C LEU A 328 21.11 13.35 -16.30
N LYS A 329 22.09 12.43 -16.36
CA LYS A 329 22.94 12.20 -17.56
C LYS A 329 22.20 11.46 -18.67
N GLU A 330 21.35 10.51 -18.32
CA GLU A 330 20.55 9.73 -19.28
C GLU A 330 19.52 10.60 -20.02
N GLN A 331 19.10 11.72 -19.42
CA GLN A 331 18.15 12.63 -20.04
C GLN A 331 18.87 13.69 -20.89
N VAL A 332 18.44 13.83 -22.14
CA VAL A 332 18.92 14.91 -23.01
C VAL A 332 18.38 16.25 -22.49
N GLY A 333 19.26 17.08 -21.94
CA GLY A 333 18.93 18.42 -21.43
C GLY A 333 18.44 18.41 -19.98
N SER A 334 17.58 19.38 -19.62
CA SER A 334 17.12 19.57 -18.24
C SER A 334 15.89 18.72 -17.90
N MET A 335 15.89 18.06 -16.75
CA MET A 335 14.78 17.27 -16.20
C MET A 335 13.96 18.08 -15.19
N LEU A 336 12.63 17.92 -15.14
CA LEU A 336 11.81 18.53 -14.08
C LEU A 336 12.16 17.87 -12.73
N LEU A 337 12.31 18.67 -11.67
CA LEU A 337 12.64 18.14 -10.34
C LEU A 337 11.60 17.13 -9.84
N LYS A 338 10.31 17.30 -10.20
CA LYS A 338 9.25 16.34 -9.88
C LYS A 338 9.50 14.98 -10.53
N ASP A 339 9.88 14.97 -11.80
CA ASP A 339 10.16 13.72 -12.53
C ASP A 339 11.35 12.98 -11.91
N LEU A 340 12.40 13.71 -11.53
CA LEU A 340 13.55 13.14 -10.83
C LEU A 340 13.13 12.51 -9.50
N ILE A 341 12.39 13.23 -8.66
CA ILE A 341 11.90 12.72 -7.37
C ILE A 341 11.04 11.47 -7.58
N VAL A 342 10.16 11.46 -8.58
CA VAL A 342 9.30 10.31 -8.90
C VAL A 342 10.14 9.09 -9.29
N LYS A 343 11.16 9.24 -10.14
CA LYS A 343 12.08 8.14 -10.48
C LYS A 343 12.80 7.61 -9.25
N LEU A 344 13.29 8.50 -8.39
CA LEU A 344 13.96 8.11 -7.14
C LEU A 344 13.00 7.41 -6.18
N ILE A 345 11.75 7.86 -6.01
CA ILE A 345 10.76 7.17 -5.17
C ILE A 345 10.46 5.77 -5.72
N GLN A 346 10.37 5.60 -7.04
CA GLN A 346 10.17 4.26 -7.61
C GLN A 346 11.35 3.32 -7.36
N LYS A 347 12.58 3.85 -7.31
CA LYS A 347 13.78 3.07 -6.99
C LYS A 347 13.92 2.78 -5.48
N TYR A 348 13.73 3.79 -4.64
CA TYR A 348 14.03 3.77 -3.21
C TYR A 348 12.80 3.54 -2.30
N GLY A 349 11.62 3.45 -2.88
CA GLY A 349 10.37 3.37 -2.15
C GLY A 349 10.18 4.55 -1.21
N ILE A 350 10.05 4.26 0.09
CA ILE A 350 9.84 5.28 1.13
C ILE A 350 11.09 5.61 1.93
N SER A 351 12.29 5.19 1.49
CA SER A 351 13.55 5.36 2.26
C SER A 351 13.82 6.82 2.59
N PHE A 352 13.51 7.73 1.66
CA PHE A 352 13.76 9.16 1.80
C PHE A 352 12.47 9.98 1.71
N SER A 353 12.43 11.09 2.46
CA SER A 353 11.37 12.08 2.36
C SER A 353 11.60 12.98 1.14
N GLU A 354 10.56 13.68 0.70
CA GLU A 354 10.66 14.67 -0.37
C GLU A 354 11.71 15.75 -0.03
N THR A 355 11.73 16.18 1.23
CA THR A 355 12.70 17.16 1.74
C THR A 355 14.13 16.63 1.69
N HIS A 356 14.33 15.33 1.96
CA HIS A 356 15.65 14.73 1.90
C HIS A 356 16.21 14.76 0.47
N TYR A 357 15.43 14.31 -0.52
CA TYR A 357 15.84 14.38 -1.94
C TYR A 357 16.19 15.81 -2.36
N LYS A 358 15.32 16.78 -2.03
CA LYS A 358 15.56 18.21 -2.36
C LYS A 358 16.84 18.74 -1.73
N ASN A 359 17.12 18.38 -0.48
CA ASN A 359 18.32 18.81 0.22
C ASN A 359 19.59 18.16 -0.33
N MET A 360 19.51 16.90 -0.77
CA MET A 360 20.63 16.22 -1.42
C MET A 360 20.98 16.91 -2.73
N ILE A 361 19.99 17.06 -3.62
CA ILE A 361 20.16 17.73 -4.92
C ILE A 361 20.74 19.14 -4.77
N LYS A 362 20.31 19.91 -3.75
CA LYS A 362 20.85 21.25 -3.48
C LYS A 362 22.35 21.29 -3.20
N LYS A 363 22.93 20.20 -2.67
CA LYS A 363 24.35 20.10 -2.30
C LYS A 363 25.21 19.55 -3.45
N MET A 364 24.58 18.98 -4.46
CA MET A 364 25.28 18.36 -5.59
C MET A 364 25.73 19.41 -6.61
N PRO A 365 26.76 19.09 -7.43
CA PRO A 365 27.25 19.98 -8.49
C PRO A 365 26.29 19.99 -9.71
N VAL A 366 25.03 20.36 -9.51
CA VAL A 366 23.98 20.41 -10.53
C VAL A 366 23.49 21.84 -10.75
N ARG A 367 23.12 22.16 -11.99
CA ARG A 367 22.49 23.45 -12.32
C ARG A 367 20.98 23.33 -12.16
N ILE A 368 20.41 24.24 -11.37
CA ILE A 368 18.97 24.32 -11.10
C ILE A 368 18.40 25.56 -11.81
N ASP A 369 17.59 25.33 -12.85
CA ASP A 369 16.83 26.37 -13.56
C ASP A 369 15.56 26.70 -12.75
N ARG A 370 15.56 27.88 -12.11
CA ARG A 370 14.45 28.35 -11.28
C ARG A 370 13.60 29.34 -12.07
N LYS A 371 12.33 29.01 -12.26
CA LYS A 371 11.35 29.86 -12.93
C LYS A 371 10.14 30.05 -12.01
N PRO A 372 9.93 31.27 -11.45
CA PRO A 372 10.76 32.47 -11.58
C PRO A 372 12.09 32.38 -10.80
N GLU A 373 13.12 33.11 -11.26
CA GLU A 373 14.43 33.16 -10.58
C GLU A 373 14.36 33.96 -9.26
N PHE A 374 13.43 34.91 -9.17
CA PHE A 374 13.25 35.79 -8.02
C PHE A 374 11.89 35.55 -7.35
N THR A 375 11.85 35.70 -6.03
CA THR A 375 10.62 35.71 -5.24
C THR A 375 9.79 36.96 -5.58
N PRO A 376 8.49 37.00 -5.21
CA PRO A 376 7.68 38.23 -5.33
C PRO A 376 8.29 39.44 -4.61
N THR A 377 9.17 39.20 -3.64
CA THR A 377 9.91 40.23 -2.87
C THR A 377 11.26 40.60 -3.49
N GLY A 378 11.58 40.13 -4.70
CA GLY A 378 12.81 40.48 -5.44
C GLY A 378 14.08 39.76 -4.99
N LYS A 379 14.00 38.78 -4.08
CA LYS A 379 15.16 37.99 -3.64
C LYS A 379 15.35 36.78 -4.55
N LYS A 380 16.60 36.34 -4.77
CA LYS A 380 16.86 35.09 -5.51
C LYS A 380 16.16 33.91 -4.84
N ALA A 381 15.46 33.09 -5.62
CA ALA A 381 14.74 31.94 -5.14
C ALA A 381 15.71 30.86 -4.65
N THR A 382 15.56 30.43 -3.40
CA THR A 382 16.33 29.33 -2.79
C THR A 382 15.46 28.09 -2.52
N SER A 383 14.17 28.17 -2.83
CA SER A 383 13.22 27.07 -2.73
C SER A 383 13.57 25.95 -3.72
N MET A 384 12.92 24.80 -3.56
CA MET A 384 12.95 23.67 -4.49
C MET A 384 11.52 23.35 -4.87
N ASP A 385 10.94 24.19 -5.71
CA ASP A 385 9.61 23.97 -6.25
C ASP A 385 9.71 22.89 -7.33
N TYR A 386 9.33 21.66 -6.97
CA TYR A 386 9.42 20.55 -7.91
C TYR A 386 8.48 20.69 -9.10
N ASN A 387 7.41 21.49 -8.99
CA ASN A 387 6.45 21.64 -10.09
C ASN A 387 7.00 22.53 -11.20
N ASN A 388 7.96 23.40 -10.88
CA ASN A 388 8.41 24.44 -11.81
C ASN A 388 9.90 24.37 -12.13
N TYR A 389 10.73 23.81 -11.25
CA TYR A 389 12.18 23.89 -11.39
C TYR A 389 12.74 22.69 -12.14
N LYS A 390 13.69 22.97 -13.04
CA LYS A 390 14.40 21.94 -13.81
C LYS A 390 15.84 21.82 -13.35
N ILE A 391 16.41 20.63 -13.50
CA ILE A 391 17.75 20.27 -13.04
C ILE A 391 18.52 19.65 -14.21
N GLN A 392 19.81 19.96 -14.29
CA GLN A 392 20.74 19.35 -15.23
C GLN A 392 22.12 19.22 -14.58
N VAL A 393 22.93 18.28 -15.07
CA VAL A 393 24.33 18.16 -14.63
C VAL A 393 25.07 19.45 -15.02
N SER A 394 25.89 19.97 -14.10
CA SER A 394 26.82 21.05 -14.45
C SER A 394 27.94 20.45 -15.30
N LEU A 395 28.15 20.99 -16.50
CA LEU A 395 29.27 20.62 -17.36
C LEU A 395 30.62 20.88 -16.65
#